data_AF-A0A968HFL7-F1
#
_entry.id   AF-A0A968HFL7-F1
#
_cell.length_a   1.000
_cell.length_b   1.000
_cell.length_c   1.000
_cell.angle_alpha   90.00
_cell.angle_beta   90.00
_cell.angle_gamma   90.00
#
_symmetry.space_group_name_H-M   'P 1'
#
loop_
_entity.id
_entity.type
_entity.pdbx_description
1 polymer ?
#
loop_
_entity_poly.entity_id
_entity_poly.type
_entity_poly.pdbx_seq_one_letter_code
_entity_poly.pdbx_strand_id
1 'polypeptide(L)'
;MPDPVLPNAAVIHQAVGEACKRRTAARGSLEMPCVPALLDRHLQRILGVLQALGQPITQKEVDSLRQVLTDRLREGFERSPLSMLVFEFEPPAPYAGLGDGIKVRTFIKEADLAEKYDELFQVRQEPFFGTLAPDAKVMDVAAALGTPTQTPVLDIGAASGRNSLPLAQKGHPVEALELSPAFAQSLRQQAQQQGVLLEVVQGDILDPLTRPKLSYYRLAIAVGVIPHFRDVDALRLLLLKCAMYCNLGDCCCSIPFWRQRATPPMLRCGNCL
;
A
#
# COMPACT_ATOMS: atom_id res chain seq x y z
N MET A 1 -57.63 28.14 39.36
CA MET A 1 -56.15 28.01 39.22
C MET A 1 -55.81 28.60 37.87
N PRO A 2 -54.78 29.45 37.73
CA PRO A 2 -54.36 29.88 36.40
C PRO A 2 -53.92 28.65 35.60
N ASP A 3 -54.31 28.59 34.32
CA ASP A 3 -53.86 27.54 33.41
C ASP A 3 -52.32 27.51 33.37
N PRO A 4 -51.69 26.32 33.40
CA PRO A 4 -50.25 26.24 33.31
C PRO A 4 -49.82 26.88 31.99
N VAL A 5 -49.01 27.95 32.09
CA VAL A 5 -48.43 28.63 30.93
C VAL A 5 -47.56 27.62 30.21
N LEU A 6 -48.06 27.09 29.09
CA LEU A 6 -47.28 26.20 28.24
C LEU A 6 -46.06 26.98 27.74
N PRO A 7 -44.83 26.47 27.93
CA PRO A 7 -43.64 27.11 27.38
C PRO A 7 -43.82 27.29 25.87
N ASN A 8 -43.36 28.42 25.32
CA ASN A 8 -43.35 28.66 23.87
C ASN A 8 -42.81 27.42 23.13
N ALA A 9 -43.45 27.04 22.02
CA ALA A 9 -43.11 25.86 21.22
C ALA A 9 -41.60 25.74 20.91
N ALA A 10 -40.90 26.87 20.74
CA ALA A 10 -39.45 26.90 20.56
C ALA A 10 -38.66 26.31 21.75
N VAL A 11 -39.09 26.61 22.98
CA VAL A 11 -38.48 26.08 24.23
C VAL A 11 -38.71 24.58 24.34
N ILE A 12 -39.92 24.12 24.00
CA ILE A 12 -40.26 22.69 24.00
C ILE A 12 -39.42 21.95 22.96
N HIS A 13 -39.33 22.46 21.73
CA HIS A 13 -38.53 21.86 20.67
C HIS A 13 -37.05 21.75 21.05
N GLN A 14 -36.47 22.79 21.66
CA GLN A 14 -35.10 22.76 22.15
C GLN A 14 -34.91 21.72 23.27
N ALA A 15 -35.81 21.68 24.26
CA ALA A 15 -35.74 20.73 25.37
C ALA A 15 -35.87 19.28 24.91
N VAL A 16 -36.75 19.02 23.94
CA VAL A 16 -36.90 17.69 23.30
C VAL A 16 -35.65 17.34 22.52
N GLY A 17 -35.06 18.28 21.77
CA GLY A 17 -33.80 18.09 21.06
C GLY A 17 -32.65 17.67 21.99
N GLU A 18 -32.48 18.37 23.11
CA GLU A 18 -31.46 18.03 24.12
C GLU A 18 -31.73 16.70 24.82
N ALA A 19 -33.00 16.35 25.05
CA ALA A 19 -33.37 15.04 25.58
C ALA A 19 -33.09 13.90 24.59
N CYS A 20 -33.38 14.10 23.30
CA CYS A 20 -33.05 13.17 22.23
C CYS A 20 -31.54 13.00 22.11
N LYS A 21 -30.76 14.10 22.13
CA LYS A 21 -29.30 14.07 22.05
C LYS A 21 -28.67 13.24 23.17
N ARG A 22 -29.14 13.41 24.41
CA ARG A 22 -28.71 12.63 25.59
C ARG A 22 -29.05 11.13 25.55
N ARG A 23 -29.97 10.71 24.68
CA ARG A 23 -30.34 9.29 24.51
C ARG A 23 -29.84 8.69 23.20
N THR A 24 -29.24 9.50 22.35
CA THR A 24 -28.65 9.07 21.09
C THR A 24 -27.19 8.76 21.33
N ALA A 25 -26.74 7.56 20.99
CA ALA A 25 -25.34 7.16 21.08
C ALA A 25 -24.79 6.88 19.68
N ALA A 26 -23.50 7.17 19.47
CA ALA A 26 -22.80 6.88 18.23
C ALA A 26 -21.43 6.25 18.52
N ARG A 27 -21.06 5.26 17.71
CA ARG A 27 -19.74 4.64 17.71
C ARG A 27 -19.29 4.43 16.27
N GLY A 28 -18.00 4.62 16.00
CA GLY A 28 -17.44 4.33 14.69
C GLY A 28 -15.95 4.59 14.62
N SER A 29 -15.40 4.37 13.44
CA SER A 29 -14.00 4.63 13.12
C SER A 29 -13.85 5.24 11.73
N LEU A 30 -12.80 6.06 11.57
CA LEU A 30 -12.29 6.49 10.29
C LEU A 30 -10.88 5.91 10.13
N GLU A 31 -10.68 5.06 9.12
CA GLU A 31 -9.35 4.57 8.73
C GLU A 31 -8.85 5.37 7.53
N MET A 32 -7.74 6.08 7.70
CA MET A 32 -7.20 6.99 6.69
C MET A 32 -5.70 6.76 6.50
N PRO A 33 -5.16 6.89 5.28
CA PRO A 33 -3.74 6.63 5.04
C PRO A 33 -2.86 7.67 5.76
N CYS A 34 -1.76 7.19 6.36
CA CYS A 34 -0.75 8.04 6.99
C CYS A 34 0.08 8.78 5.92
N VAL A 35 -0.45 9.89 5.41
CA VAL A 35 0.25 10.77 4.45
C VAL A 35 0.29 12.19 5.02
N PRO A 36 1.46 12.71 5.43
CA PRO A 36 1.55 14.01 6.09
C PRO A 36 0.95 15.17 5.27
N ALA A 37 1.10 15.13 3.94
CA ALA A 37 0.53 16.12 3.03
C ALA A 37 -1.02 16.15 3.02
N LEU A 38 -1.69 15.16 3.61
CA LEU A 38 -3.15 15.08 3.71
C LEU A 38 -3.69 15.52 5.08
N LEU A 39 -2.86 16.09 5.95
CA LEU A 39 -3.25 16.54 7.30
C LEU A 39 -4.55 17.35 7.29
N ASP A 40 -4.61 18.42 6.49
CA ASP A 40 -5.79 19.31 6.46
C ASP A 40 -7.06 18.58 6.00
N ARG A 41 -6.92 17.66 5.05
CA ARG A 41 -8.03 16.85 4.54
C ARG A 41 -8.55 15.87 5.59
N HIS A 42 -7.65 15.23 6.34
CA HIS A 42 -8.02 14.31 7.41
C HIS A 42 -8.66 15.05 8.58
N LEU A 43 -8.10 16.20 8.96
CA LEU A 43 -8.67 17.07 9.99
C LEU A 43 -10.09 17.51 9.59
N GLN A 44 -10.29 17.99 8.36
CA GLN A 44 -11.61 18.39 7.86
C GLN A 44 -12.64 17.24 7.94
N ARG A 45 -12.25 16.01 7.60
CA ARG A 45 -13.14 14.83 7.71
C ARG A 45 -13.53 14.54 9.14
N ILE A 46 -12.57 14.57 10.06
CA ILE A 46 -12.82 14.34 11.49
C ILE A 46 -13.77 15.40 12.04
N LEU A 47 -13.49 16.68 11.75
CA LEU A 47 -14.36 17.79 12.19
C LEU A 47 -15.78 17.67 11.61
N GLY A 48 -15.90 17.26 10.33
CA GLY A 48 -17.20 17.01 9.71
C GLY A 48 -18.00 15.91 10.41
N VAL A 49 -17.35 14.82 10.83
CA VAL A 49 -18.01 13.75 11.60
C VAL A 49 -18.44 14.26 12.98
N LEU A 50 -17.55 14.95 13.71
CA LEU A 50 -17.89 15.50 15.02
C LEU A 50 -19.05 16.50 14.94
N GLN A 51 -19.05 17.36 13.91
CA GLN A 51 -20.14 18.30 13.65
C GLN A 51 -21.46 17.58 13.34
N ALA A 52 -21.43 16.54 12.50
CA ALA A 52 -22.62 15.73 12.19
C ALA A 52 -23.17 15.01 13.42
N LEU A 53 -22.31 14.65 14.38
CA LEU A 53 -22.67 14.08 15.68
C LEU A 53 -23.08 15.14 16.71
N GLY A 54 -23.19 16.41 16.30
CA GLY A 54 -23.58 17.52 17.16
C GLY A 54 -22.58 17.81 18.28
N GLN A 55 -21.30 17.47 18.08
CA GLN A 55 -20.23 17.73 19.04
C GLN A 55 -19.62 19.11 18.74
N PRO A 56 -19.84 20.13 19.59
CA PRO A 56 -19.13 21.38 19.45
C PRO A 56 -17.65 21.15 19.76
N ILE A 57 -16.78 21.75 18.95
CA ILE A 57 -15.33 21.70 19.16
C ILE A 57 -14.78 23.12 19.21
N THR A 58 -13.97 23.39 20.21
CA THR A 58 -13.32 24.68 20.40
C THR A 58 -12.08 24.80 19.52
N GLN A 59 -11.63 26.03 19.21
CA GLN A 59 -10.41 26.22 18.45
C GLN A 59 -9.19 25.56 19.10
N LYS A 60 -9.09 25.61 20.44
CA LYS A 60 -8.01 24.97 21.20
C LYS A 60 -7.99 23.45 21.01
N GLU A 61 -9.17 22.81 20.95
CA GLU A 61 -9.29 21.38 20.69
C GLU A 61 -8.94 21.04 19.24
N VAL A 62 -9.31 21.90 18.28
CA VAL A 62 -8.90 21.75 16.87
C VAL A 62 -7.38 21.83 16.75
N ASP A 63 -6.74 22.79 17.42
CA ASP A 63 -5.28 22.96 17.39
C ASP A 63 -4.56 21.78 18.04
N SER A 64 -5.07 21.30 19.18
CA SER A 64 -4.56 20.10 19.85
C SER A 64 -4.69 18.85 18.96
N LEU A 65 -5.86 18.65 18.34
CA LEU A 65 -6.10 17.54 17.42
C LEU A 65 -5.16 17.63 16.21
N ARG A 66 -4.97 18.82 15.63
CA ARG A 66 -4.02 19.03 14.52
C ARG A 66 -2.61 18.59 14.90
N GLN A 67 -2.14 18.91 16.11
CA GLN A 67 -0.83 18.50 16.58
C GLN A 67 -0.73 16.97 16.69
N VAL A 68 -1.70 16.34 17.35
CA VAL A 68 -1.76 14.87 17.49
C VAL A 68 -1.76 14.18 16.13
N LEU A 69 -2.58 14.67 15.19
CA LEU A 69 -2.63 14.11 13.83
C LEU A 69 -1.33 14.32 13.07
N THR A 70 -0.67 15.47 13.23
CA THR A 70 0.63 15.73 12.58
C THR A 70 1.68 14.70 13.01
N ASP A 71 1.78 14.45 14.31
CA ASP A 71 2.75 13.52 14.87
C ASP A 71 2.43 12.07 14.45
N ARG A 72 1.15 11.67 14.51
CA ARG A 72 0.72 10.31 14.10
C ARG A 72 0.86 10.07 12.60
N LEU A 73 0.56 11.05 11.76
CA LEU A 73 0.72 10.90 10.30
C LEU A 73 2.20 10.78 9.93
N ARG A 74 3.09 11.53 10.60
CA ARG A 74 4.54 11.40 10.39
C ARG A 74 5.04 10.03 10.85
N GLU A 75 4.73 9.66 12.08
CA GLU A 75 5.12 8.36 12.67
C GLU A 75 4.63 7.19 11.81
N GLY A 76 3.36 7.21 11.38
CA GLY A 76 2.81 6.15 10.53
C GLY A 76 3.44 6.12 9.13
N PHE A 77 3.72 7.28 8.55
CA PHE A 77 4.36 7.39 7.24
C PHE A 77 5.80 6.86 7.25
N GLU A 78 6.54 7.11 8.33
CA GLU A 78 7.91 6.59 8.53
C GLU A 78 7.92 5.08 8.78
N ARG A 79 6.89 4.54 9.44
CA ARG A 79 6.78 3.10 9.74
C ARG A 79 6.49 2.22 8.53
N SER A 80 5.47 2.56 7.72
CA SER A 80 5.05 1.72 6.58
C SER A 80 4.22 2.51 5.56
N PRO A 81 4.37 2.23 4.26
CA PRO A 81 3.55 2.81 3.19
C PRO A 81 2.06 2.46 3.30
N LEU A 82 1.70 1.46 4.08
CA LEU A 82 0.33 1.00 4.27
C LEU A 82 -0.26 1.39 5.63
N SER A 83 0.52 2.04 6.49
CA SER A 83 0.04 2.52 7.79
C SER A 83 -1.24 3.35 7.64
N MET A 84 -2.22 3.01 8.46
CA MET A 84 -3.50 3.69 8.54
C MET A 84 -3.59 4.42 9.88
N LEU A 85 -3.88 5.72 9.84
CA LEU A 85 -4.37 6.45 10.99
C LEU A 85 -5.80 5.99 11.24
N VAL A 86 -6.05 5.49 12.44
CA VAL A 86 -7.40 5.17 12.90
C VAL A 86 -7.86 6.25 13.86
N PHE A 87 -8.97 6.90 13.54
CA PHE A 87 -9.69 7.79 14.44
C PHE A 87 -10.97 7.08 14.89
N GLU A 88 -11.03 6.66 16.15
CA GLU A 88 -12.19 6.02 16.74
C GLU A 88 -12.94 6.98 17.65
N PHE A 89 -14.25 6.81 17.69
CA PHE A 89 -15.12 7.56 18.55
C PHE A 89 -16.20 6.65 19.15
N GLU A 90 -16.48 6.83 20.45
CA GLU A 90 -17.47 6.05 21.18
C GLU A 90 -18.07 6.84 22.36
N PRO A 91 -19.21 6.40 22.92
CA PRO A 91 -19.76 7.01 24.12
C PRO A 91 -18.77 6.94 25.30
N PRO A 92 -18.68 7.98 26.15
CA PRO A 92 -17.74 8.02 27.26
C PRO A 92 -18.06 7.02 28.38
N ALA A 93 -19.32 6.61 28.50
CA ALA A 93 -19.79 5.63 29.48
C ALA A 93 -20.98 4.82 28.92
N PRO A 94 -21.30 3.65 29.51
CA PRO A 94 -22.53 2.94 29.20
C PRO A 94 -23.75 3.85 29.40
N TYR A 95 -24.67 3.86 28.43
CA TYR A 95 -25.88 4.69 28.41
C TYR A 95 -25.66 6.21 28.28
N ALA A 96 -24.41 6.68 28.14
CA ALA A 96 -24.14 8.07 27.80
C ALA A 96 -24.55 8.36 26.35
N GLY A 97 -25.19 9.49 26.11
CA GLY A 97 -25.54 9.95 24.78
C GLY A 97 -24.59 11.03 24.27
N LEU A 98 -24.88 11.55 23.08
CA LEU A 98 -24.13 12.64 22.45
C LEU A 98 -24.16 13.95 23.26
N GLY A 99 -25.07 14.07 24.23
CA GLY A 99 -25.11 15.20 25.16
C GLY A 99 -23.98 15.18 26.20
N ASP A 100 -23.42 14.00 26.48
CA ASP A 100 -22.34 13.78 27.46
C ASP A 100 -20.94 13.85 26.82
N GLY A 101 -20.89 14.20 25.53
CA GLY A 101 -19.67 14.20 24.75
C GLY A 101 -19.37 12.85 24.10
N ILE A 102 -18.19 12.77 23.49
CA ILE A 102 -17.69 11.56 22.84
C ILE A 102 -16.23 11.34 23.24
N LYS A 103 -15.90 10.09 23.55
CA LYS A 103 -14.52 9.67 23.77
C LYS A 103 -13.88 9.38 22.42
N VAL A 104 -12.74 9.99 22.18
CA VAL A 104 -11.98 9.84 20.94
C VAL A 104 -10.66 9.14 21.21
N ARG A 105 -10.24 8.27 20.30
CA ARG A 105 -8.94 7.61 20.33
C ARG A 105 -8.30 7.66 18.94
N THR A 106 -7.00 7.96 18.89
CA THR A 106 -6.22 7.90 17.66
C THR A 106 -5.01 6.99 17.82
N PHE A 107 -4.81 6.09 16.88
CA PHE A 107 -3.65 5.21 16.83
C PHE A 107 -3.29 4.87 15.39
N ILE A 108 -2.11 4.29 15.21
CA ILE A 108 -1.64 3.80 13.92
C ILE A 108 -1.95 2.31 13.87
N LYS A 109 -2.70 1.90 12.86
CA LYS A 109 -2.87 0.51 12.47
C LYS A 109 -1.84 0.23 11.40
N GLU A 110 -0.91 -0.65 11.72
CA GLU A 110 0.06 -1.15 10.76
C GLU A 110 -0.65 -2.11 9.81
N ALA A 111 -0.24 -2.06 8.54
CA ALA A 111 -0.63 -3.04 7.55
C ALA A 111 0.66 -3.57 6.94
N ASP A 112 0.86 -4.88 7.06
CA ASP A 112 1.93 -5.56 6.36
C ASP A 112 1.58 -5.63 4.87
N LEU A 113 2.57 -5.33 4.03
CA LEU A 113 2.43 -5.40 2.58
C LEU A 113 2.22 -6.83 2.10
N ALA A 114 2.86 -7.81 2.74
CA ALA A 114 2.64 -9.22 2.48
C ALA A 114 1.21 -9.64 2.84
N GLU A 115 0.75 -9.32 4.06
CA GLU A 115 -0.61 -9.63 4.51
C GLU A 115 -1.67 -8.99 3.61
N LYS A 116 -1.50 -7.73 3.22
CA LYS A 116 -2.41 -7.05 2.30
C LYS A 116 -2.51 -7.76 0.95
N TYR A 117 -1.38 -8.29 0.45
CA TYR A 117 -1.37 -9.04 -0.80
C TYR A 117 -1.97 -10.43 -0.66
N ASP A 118 -1.78 -11.09 0.49
CA ASP A 118 -2.45 -12.34 0.82
C ASP A 118 -3.98 -12.13 0.90
N GLU A 119 -4.45 -11.06 1.56
CA GLU A 119 -5.87 -10.68 1.57
C GLU A 119 -6.40 -10.42 0.16
N LEU A 120 -5.67 -9.63 -0.64
CA LEU A 120 -6.04 -9.35 -2.03
C LEU A 120 -6.18 -10.63 -2.85
N PHE A 121 -5.28 -11.58 -2.64
CA PHE A 121 -5.31 -12.88 -3.32
C PHE A 121 -6.58 -13.67 -2.97
N GLN A 122 -7.03 -13.62 -1.72
CA GLN A 122 -8.25 -14.32 -1.27
C GLN A 122 -9.53 -13.71 -1.86
N VAL A 123 -9.60 -12.39 -1.98
CA VAL A 123 -10.85 -11.68 -2.33
C VAL A 123 -10.99 -11.38 -3.82
N ARG A 124 -9.95 -11.60 -4.63
CA ARG A 124 -9.93 -11.22 -6.05
C ARG A 124 -9.56 -12.38 -6.96
N GLN A 125 -10.23 -12.46 -8.12
CA GLN A 125 -9.83 -13.36 -9.22
C GLN A 125 -8.91 -12.63 -10.22
N GLU A 126 -8.08 -13.38 -10.94
CA GLU A 126 -7.14 -12.81 -11.92
C GLU A 126 -7.82 -11.94 -13.00
N PRO A 127 -7.11 -10.95 -13.57
CA PRO A 127 -5.73 -10.55 -13.28
C PRO A 127 -5.64 -9.70 -12.01
N PHE A 128 -4.65 -9.98 -11.16
CA PHE A 128 -4.37 -9.18 -9.97
C PHE A 128 -3.79 -7.79 -10.33
N PHE A 129 -2.98 -7.70 -11.40
CA PHE A 129 -2.28 -6.48 -11.81
C PHE A 129 -2.31 -6.23 -13.33
N GLY A 130 -3.06 -5.22 -13.77
CA GLY A 130 -3.12 -4.82 -15.19
C GLY A 130 -3.80 -5.87 -16.08
N THR A 131 -3.31 -6.01 -17.32
CA THR A 131 -3.78 -7.02 -18.28
C THR A 131 -3.15 -8.39 -18.01
N LEU A 132 -3.79 -9.46 -18.50
CA LEU A 132 -3.22 -10.82 -18.46
C LEU A 132 -1.96 -10.99 -19.32
N ALA A 133 -1.79 -10.15 -20.34
CA ALA A 133 -0.62 -10.21 -21.22
C ALA A 133 0.68 -9.83 -20.46
N PRO A 134 1.83 -10.47 -20.78
CA PRO A 134 3.13 -10.07 -20.25
C PRO A 134 3.49 -8.64 -20.67
N ASP A 135 4.37 -8.00 -19.89
CA ASP A 135 4.88 -6.68 -20.24
C ASP A 135 5.69 -6.75 -21.54
N ALA A 136 5.19 -6.11 -22.61
CA ALA A 136 5.81 -6.18 -23.94
C ALA A 136 7.27 -5.71 -23.92
N LYS A 137 7.61 -4.67 -23.16
CA LYS A 137 8.99 -4.18 -23.07
C LYS A 137 9.90 -5.20 -22.40
N VAL A 138 9.42 -5.88 -21.36
CA VAL A 138 10.17 -6.98 -20.73
C VAL A 138 10.45 -8.08 -21.76
N MET A 139 9.44 -8.50 -22.51
CA MET A 139 9.60 -9.57 -23.51
C MET A 139 10.57 -9.16 -24.62
N ASP A 140 10.48 -7.93 -25.12
CA ASP A 140 11.34 -7.41 -26.19
C ASP A 140 12.81 -7.28 -25.73
N VAL A 141 13.03 -6.75 -24.52
CA VAL A 141 14.38 -6.62 -23.95
C VAL A 141 14.99 -8.00 -23.70
N ALA A 142 14.24 -8.94 -23.12
CA ALA A 142 14.74 -10.30 -22.90
C ALA A 142 15.16 -10.98 -24.21
N ALA A 143 14.35 -10.84 -25.27
CA ALA A 143 14.67 -11.37 -26.59
C ALA A 143 15.89 -10.70 -27.23
N ALA A 144 16.11 -9.41 -27.00
CA ALA A 144 17.25 -8.67 -27.54
C ALA A 144 18.59 -8.99 -26.84
N LEU A 145 18.56 -9.59 -25.64
CA LEU A 145 19.76 -9.85 -24.84
C LEU A 145 20.51 -11.14 -25.21
N GLY A 146 19.96 -11.97 -26.11
CA GLY A 146 20.63 -13.14 -26.65
C GLY A 146 19.76 -14.40 -26.67
N THR A 147 20.41 -15.56 -26.60
CA THR A 147 19.69 -16.84 -26.56
C THR A 147 18.99 -17.00 -25.19
N PRO A 148 17.73 -17.49 -25.14
CA PRO A 148 16.98 -17.59 -23.89
C PRO A 148 17.71 -18.37 -22.79
N THR A 149 18.29 -19.52 -23.15
CA THR A 149 19.00 -20.40 -22.20
C THR A 149 20.28 -19.78 -21.61
N GLN A 150 20.83 -18.73 -22.23
CA GLN A 150 21.99 -17.97 -21.75
C GLN A 150 21.61 -16.60 -21.17
N THR A 151 20.31 -16.33 -21.04
CA THR A 151 19.78 -15.06 -20.53
C THR A 151 18.99 -15.31 -19.26
N PRO A 152 19.67 -15.57 -18.11
CA PRO A 152 19.01 -15.71 -16.83
C PRO A 152 18.35 -14.41 -16.39
N VAL A 153 17.10 -14.50 -15.92
CA VAL A 153 16.26 -13.36 -15.54
C VAL A 153 15.88 -13.41 -14.06
N LEU A 154 16.04 -12.29 -13.36
CA LEU A 154 15.47 -12.06 -12.04
C LEU A 154 14.20 -11.20 -12.15
N ASP A 155 13.05 -11.75 -11.77
CA ASP A 155 11.77 -11.04 -11.69
C ASP A 155 11.46 -10.65 -10.24
N ILE A 156 11.63 -9.37 -9.91
CA ILE A 156 11.43 -8.81 -8.58
C ILE A 156 9.98 -8.35 -8.44
N GLY A 157 9.27 -8.88 -7.45
CA GLY A 157 7.83 -8.67 -7.27
C GLY A 157 7.04 -9.40 -8.34
N ALA A 158 7.34 -10.69 -8.54
CA ALA A 158 6.81 -11.50 -9.63
C ALA A 158 5.29 -11.74 -9.57
N ALA A 159 4.67 -11.56 -8.40
CA ALA A 159 3.27 -11.84 -8.13
C ALA A 159 2.86 -13.25 -8.60
N SER A 160 1.73 -13.39 -9.32
CA SER A 160 1.30 -14.66 -9.90
C SER A 160 2.07 -15.06 -11.17
N GLY A 161 3.11 -14.32 -11.57
CA GLY A 161 4.02 -14.70 -12.65
C GLY A 161 3.70 -14.14 -14.03
N ARG A 162 3.05 -12.97 -14.10
CA ARG A 162 2.68 -12.31 -15.37
C ARG A 162 3.86 -12.21 -16.37
N ASN A 163 5.07 -11.97 -15.88
CA ASN A 163 6.29 -11.95 -16.70
C ASN A 163 7.10 -13.24 -16.54
N SER A 164 7.25 -13.74 -15.31
CA SER A 164 8.01 -14.95 -14.99
C SER A 164 7.60 -16.16 -15.83
N LEU A 165 6.31 -16.47 -15.94
CA LEU A 165 5.83 -17.66 -16.63
C LEU A 165 6.08 -17.58 -18.16
N PRO A 166 5.70 -16.50 -18.87
CA PRO A 166 6.01 -16.39 -20.30
C PRO A 166 7.51 -16.35 -20.63
N LEU A 167 8.34 -15.78 -19.75
CA LEU A 167 9.80 -15.82 -19.91
C LEU A 167 10.34 -17.26 -19.77
N ALA A 168 9.88 -18.00 -18.75
CA ALA A 168 10.26 -19.40 -18.56
C ALA A 168 9.78 -20.29 -19.73
N GLN A 169 8.56 -20.06 -20.24
CA GLN A 169 8.04 -20.74 -21.44
C GLN A 169 8.92 -20.52 -22.69
N LYS A 170 9.56 -19.35 -22.81
CA LYS A 170 10.51 -19.05 -23.89
C LYS A 170 11.90 -19.68 -23.68
N GLY A 171 12.12 -20.38 -22.58
CA GLY A 171 13.37 -21.08 -22.26
C GLY A 171 14.39 -20.24 -21.50
N HIS A 172 13.99 -19.08 -20.95
CA HIS A 172 14.85 -18.33 -20.04
C HIS A 172 14.98 -19.06 -18.69
N PRO A 173 16.17 -19.15 -18.08
CA PRO A 173 16.30 -19.46 -16.65
C PRO A 173 15.71 -18.30 -15.85
N VAL A 174 14.60 -18.53 -15.14
CA VAL A 174 13.91 -17.48 -14.37
C VAL A 174 14.01 -17.77 -12.88
N GLU A 175 14.42 -16.75 -12.12
CA GLU A 175 14.22 -16.70 -10.67
C GLU A 175 13.23 -15.57 -10.35
N ALA A 176 12.16 -15.91 -9.67
CA ALA A 176 11.09 -15.01 -9.27
C ALA A 176 11.21 -14.73 -7.77
N LEU A 177 11.48 -13.48 -7.41
CA LEU A 177 11.47 -13.01 -6.02
C LEU A 177 10.10 -12.40 -5.71
N GLU A 178 9.39 -12.99 -4.76
CA GLU A 178 8.05 -12.54 -4.38
C GLU A 178 7.92 -12.39 -2.86
N LEU A 179 7.31 -11.28 -2.42
CA LEU A 179 7.14 -10.97 -1.00
C LEU A 179 6.02 -11.80 -0.37
N SER A 180 4.88 -11.92 -1.07
CA SER A 180 3.69 -12.60 -0.55
C SER A 180 3.82 -14.13 -0.60
N PRO A 181 3.60 -14.83 0.52
CA PRO A 181 3.53 -16.29 0.53
C PRO A 181 2.47 -16.85 -0.43
N ALA A 182 1.27 -16.24 -0.47
CA ALA A 182 0.17 -16.71 -1.31
C ALA A 182 0.51 -16.60 -2.81
N PHE A 183 1.05 -15.46 -3.25
CA PHE A 183 1.50 -15.29 -4.63
C PHE A 183 2.65 -16.24 -4.98
N ALA A 184 3.64 -16.38 -4.10
CA ALA A 184 4.76 -17.29 -4.32
C ALA A 184 4.30 -18.75 -4.44
N GLN A 185 3.33 -19.19 -3.62
CA GLN A 185 2.75 -20.53 -3.73
C GLN A 185 1.96 -20.70 -5.04
N SER A 186 1.13 -19.71 -5.40
CA SER A 186 0.36 -19.73 -6.64
C SER A 186 1.26 -19.81 -7.86
N LEU A 187 2.34 -19.01 -7.90
CA LEU A 187 3.32 -19.03 -8.99
C LEU A 187 3.99 -20.41 -9.14
N ARG A 188 4.38 -21.05 -8.04
CA ARG A 188 4.93 -22.41 -8.07
C ARG A 188 3.93 -23.42 -8.66
N GLN A 189 2.66 -23.34 -8.26
CA GLN A 189 1.61 -24.21 -8.79
C GLN A 189 1.37 -23.98 -10.28
N GLN A 190 1.29 -22.72 -10.73
CA GLN A 190 1.12 -22.38 -12.14
C GLN A 190 2.31 -22.86 -12.98
N ALA A 191 3.55 -22.69 -12.48
CA ALA A 191 4.75 -23.19 -13.15
C ALA A 191 4.70 -24.71 -13.34
N GLN A 192 4.31 -25.44 -12.29
CA GLN A 192 4.14 -26.90 -12.36
C GLN A 192 3.06 -27.32 -13.35
N GLN A 193 1.90 -26.66 -13.33
CA GLN A 193 0.78 -26.94 -14.25
C GLN A 193 1.15 -26.70 -15.71
N GLN A 194 1.96 -25.67 -15.98
CA GLN A 194 2.42 -25.33 -17.32
C GLN A 194 3.68 -26.11 -17.75
N GLY A 195 4.25 -26.93 -16.85
CA GLY A 195 5.46 -27.70 -17.13
C GLY A 195 6.70 -26.83 -17.36
N VAL A 196 6.74 -25.61 -16.80
CA VAL A 196 7.89 -24.71 -16.92
C VAL A 196 8.76 -24.74 -15.68
N LEU A 197 10.07 -24.65 -15.90
CA LEU A 197 11.06 -24.62 -14.82
C LEU A 197 11.40 -23.18 -14.49
N LEU A 198 11.00 -22.73 -13.30
CA LEU A 198 11.44 -21.46 -12.71
C LEU A 198 11.62 -21.64 -11.19
N GLU A 199 12.54 -20.87 -10.62
CA GLU A 199 12.80 -20.86 -9.19
C GLU A 199 12.00 -19.73 -8.54
N VAL A 200 11.26 -20.01 -7.46
CA VAL A 200 10.52 -18.98 -6.71
C VAL A 200 11.15 -18.82 -5.34
N VAL A 201 11.69 -17.63 -5.08
CA VAL A 201 12.25 -17.21 -3.81
C VAL A 201 11.22 -16.33 -3.11
N GLN A 202 10.79 -16.72 -1.91
CA GLN A 202 9.96 -15.85 -1.09
C GLN A 202 10.87 -14.93 -0.28
N GLY A 203 10.67 -13.61 -0.36
CA GLY A 203 11.43 -12.67 0.45
C GLY A 203 11.22 -11.21 0.06
N ASP A 204 11.59 -10.32 0.97
CA ASP A 204 11.64 -8.88 0.70
C ASP A 204 12.96 -8.53 0.01
N ILE A 205 12.88 -7.88 -1.16
CA ILE A 205 14.05 -7.37 -1.88
C ILE A 205 14.85 -6.37 -1.05
N LEU A 206 14.29 -5.69 -0.06
CA LEU A 206 15.01 -4.77 0.82
C LEU A 206 15.68 -5.47 2.01
N ASP A 207 15.22 -6.66 2.40
CA ASP A 207 15.81 -7.42 3.51
C ASP A 207 17.29 -7.77 3.23
N PRO A 208 18.23 -7.45 4.13
CA PRO A 208 19.63 -7.82 3.99
C PRO A 208 19.86 -9.33 3.98
N LEU A 209 18.94 -10.18 4.41
CA LEU A 209 19.06 -11.64 4.33
C LEU A 209 18.57 -12.22 2.99
N THR A 210 17.79 -11.45 2.23
CA THR A 210 17.38 -11.84 0.87
C THR A 210 18.58 -11.78 -0.07
N ARG A 211 18.93 -12.95 -0.63
CA ARG A 211 20.14 -13.18 -1.42
C ARG A 211 19.85 -13.96 -2.71
N PRO A 212 19.23 -13.33 -3.72
CA PRO A 212 19.37 -13.77 -5.10
C PRO A 212 20.83 -13.97 -5.49
N LYS A 213 21.08 -14.76 -6.53
CA LYS A 213 22.43 -15.13 -6.98
C LYS A 213 23.22 -13.88 -7.39
N LEU A 214 24.40 -13.70 -6.81
CA LEU A 214 25.27 -12.56 -7.12
C LEU A 214 25.88 -12.72 -8.52
N SER A 215 25.93 -11.62 -9.27
CA SER A 215 26.59 -11.54 -10.59
C SER A 215 26.17 -12.64 -11.57
N TYR A 216 24.90 -13.06 -11.51
CA TYR A 216 24.36 -14.19 -12.27
C TYR A 216 23.41 -13.76 -13.38
N TYR A 217 22.51 -12.81 -13.12
CA TYR A 217 21.43 -12.49 -14.06
C TYR A 217 21.92 -11.58 -15.19
N ARG A 218 21.38 -11.80 -16.40
CA ARG A 218 21.59 -10.92 -17.55
C ARG A 218 20.49 -9.85 -17.65
N LEU A 219 19.36 -10.08 -16.99
CA LEU A 219 18.25 -9.15 -16.90
C LEU A 219 17.65 -9.18 -15.51
N ALA A 220 17.50 -8.02 -14.87
CA ALA A 220 16.69 -7.85 -13.68
C ALA A 220 15.50 -6.93 -14.00
N ILE A 221 14.29 -7.37 -13.64
CA ILE A 221 13.06 -6.60 -13.84
C ILE A 221 12.38 -6.36 -12.50
N ALA A 222 11.77 -5.18 -12.34
CA ALA A 222 11.01 -4.80 -11.15
C ALA A 222 9.73 -4.09 -11.57
N VAL A 223 8.80 -4.83 -12.20
CA VAL A 223 7.62 -4.25 -12.82
C VAL A 223 6.51 -4.03 -11.80
N GLY A 224 6.10 -2.77 -11.60
CA GLY A 224 5.06 -2.43 -10.62
C GLY A 224 5.54 -2.40 -9.16
N VAL A 225 6.85 -2.51 -8.92
CA VAL A 225 7.44 -2.51 -7.57
C VAL A 225 7.66 -1.11 -7.02
N ILE A 226 8.13 -0.16 -7.86
CA ILE A 226 8.49 1.20 -7.42
C ILE A 226 7.40 1.93 -6.61
N PRO A 227 6.10 1.86 -6.96
CA PRO A 227 5.05 2.55 -6.20
C PRO A 227 4.97 2.20 -4.71
N HIS A 228 5.65 1.13 -4.28
CA HIS A 228 5.73 0.71 -2.88
C HIS A 228 6.83 1.41 -2.08
N PHE A 229 7.79 2.10 -2.72
CA PHE A 229 8.85 2.84 -2.03
C PHE A 229 8.41 4.26 -1.68
N ARG A 230 8.84 4.74 -0.51
CA ARG A 230 8.48 6.06 0.04
C ARG A 230 9.63 7.05 0.08
N ASP A 231 10.86 6.55 0.11
CA ASP A 231 12.06 7.35 0.10
C ASP A 231 13.02 6.93 -1.01
N VAL A 232 13.97 7.82 -1.29
CA VAL A 232 14.95 7.64 -2.35
C VAL A 232 16.00 6.58 -1.97
N ASP A 233 16.18 6.31 -0.69
CA ASP A 233 17.19 5.35 -0.20
C ASP A 233 16.73 3.90 -0.39
N ALA A 234 15.46 3.60 -0.21
CA ALA A 234 14.86 2.31 -0.56
C ALA A 234 14.96 2.04 -2.06
N LEU A 235 14.65 3.04 -2.90
CA LEU A 235 14.84 2.93 -4.35
C LEU A 235 16.32 2.77 -4.72
N ARG A 236 17.21 3.52 -4.08
CA ARG A 236 18.66 3.39 -4.26
C ARG A 236 19.13 1.98 -3.86
N LEU A 237 18.64 1.44 -2.76
CA LEU A 237 18.98 0.10 -2.28
C LEU A 237 18.49 -0.97 -3.27
N LEU A 238 17.27 -0.86 -3.80
CA LEU A 238 16.80 -1.74 -4.87
C LEU A 238 17.75 -1.70 -6.07
N LEU A 239 18.09 -0.52 -6.57
CA LEU A 239 18.96 -0.35 -7.73
C LEU A 239 20.37 -0.92 -7.48
N LEU A 240 20.93 -0.70 -6.29
CA LEU A 240 22.21 -1.29 -5.88
C LEU A 240 22.14 -2.82 -5.85
N LYS A 241 21.07 -3.39 -5.29
CA LYS A 241 20.85 -4.84 -5.28
C LYS A 241 20.73 -5.40 -6.69
N CYS A 242 19.94 -4.78 -7.57
CA CYS A 242 19.87 -5.17 -8.98
C CYS A 242 21.25 -5.17 -9.65
N ALA A 243 22.07 -4.14 -9.42
CA ALA A 243 23.43 -4.06 -9.96
C ALA A 243 24.34 -5.17 -9.41
N MET A 244 24.22 -5.55 -8.13
CA MET A 244 25.00 -6.66 -7.54
C MET A 244 24.59 -8.03 -8.09
N TYR A 245 23.30 -8.23 -8.37
CA TYR A 245 22.78 -9.50 -8.89
C TYR A 245 23.07 -9.68 -10.37
N CYS A 246 23.16 -8.58 -11.11
CA CYS A 246 23.46 -8.60 -12.52
C CYS A 246 24.93 -8.92 -12.84
N ASN A 247 25.17 -9.63 -13.94
CA ASN A 247 26.52 -9.82 -14.45
C ASN A 247 27.08 -8.48 -15.01
N LEU A 248 28.31 -8.17 -14.65
CA LEU A 248 29.00 -6.97 -15.13
C LEU A 248 29.47 -7.21 -16.58
N GLY A 249 28.82 -6.54 -17.54
CA GLY A 249 29.20 -6.58 -18.95
C GLY A 249 28.04 -6.32 -19.92
N ASP A 250 26.83 -6.80 -19.59
CA ASP A 250 25.70 -6.80 -20.54
C ASP A 250 24.30 -6.66 -19.88
N CYS A 251 24.23 -6.41 -18.57
CA CYS A 251 22.94 -6.39 -17.89
C CYS A 251 22.09 -5.15 -18.22
N CYS A 252 20.79 -5.40 -18.42
CA CYS A 252 19.76 -4.37 -18.45
C CYS A 252 18.89 -4.44 -17.18
N CYS A 253 18.63 -3.29 -16.55
CA CYS A 253 17.60 -3.14 -15.52
C CYS A 253 16.39 -2.44 -16.14
N SER A 254 15.23 -3.11 -16.18
CA SER A 254 13.99 -2.51 -16.70
C SER A 254 13.00 -2.26 -15.58
N ILE A 255 12.62 -0.98 -15.42
CA ILE A 255 11.57 -0.56 -14.51
C ILE A 255 10.51 0.22 -15.29
N PRO A 256 9.39 -0.42 -15.71
CA PRO A 256 8.33 0.26 -16.43
C PRO A 256 7.63 1.27 -15.52
N PHE A 257 7.67 2.56 -15.90
CA PHE A 257 6.84 3.59 -15.30
C PHE A 257 5.56 3.73 -16.13
N TRP A 258 4.39 3.71 -15.48
CA TRP A 258 3.08 3.88 -16.13
C TRP A 258 2.89 5.31 -16.66
N ARG A 259 3.56 5.63 -17.77
CA ARG A 259 3.12 6.66 -18.72
C ARG A 259 3.47 6.18 -20.12
N GLN A 260 2.42 5.88 -20.89
CA GLN A 260 2.51 5.85 -22.35
C GLN A 260 2.99 7.23 -22.82
N ARG A 261 4.29 7.35 -23.08
CA ARG A 261 4.92 8.26 -24.05
C ARG A 261 6.33 7.77 -24.30
N ALA A 262 6.74 7.90 -25.56
CA ALA A 262 7.92 7.33 -26.18
C ALA A 262 9.18 7.33 -25.28
N THR A 263 9.86 6.17 -25.27
CA THR A 263 11.26 5.95 -24.85
C THR A 263 11.72 6.64 -23.56
N PRO A 264 11.72 5.93 -22.40
CA PRO A 264 12.50 6.33 -21.24
C PRO A 264 13.99 5.96 -21.41
N PRO A 265 14.91 6.62 -20.67
CA PRO A 265 16.35 6.38 -20.83
C PRO A 265 16.72 4.95 -20.39
N MET A 266 17.41 4.21 -21.25
CA MET A 266 18.20 3.05 -20.84
C MET A 266 19.36 3.57 -19.97
N LEU A 267 19.40 3.17 -18.70
CA LEU A 267 20.63 3.27 -17.93
C LEU A 267 21.55 2.13 -18.40
N ARG A 268 22.36 2.39 -19.42
CA ARG A 268 23.54 1.56 -19.69
C ARG A 268 24.55 1.86 -18.59
N CYS A 269 25.02 0.84 -17.90
CA CYS A 269 26.14 0.98 -16.97
C CYS A 269 27.39 1.35 -17.80
N GLY A 270 27.70 2.64 -17.86
CA GLY A 270 28.87 3.16 -18.56
C GLY A 270 30.10 2.96 -17.69
N ASN A 271 30.96 2.01 -18.07
CA ASN A 271 32.42 2.14 -18.09
C ASN A 271 33.04 0.83 -18.59
N CYS A 272 33.30 0.79 -19.90
CA CYS A 272 34.33 -0.07 -20.49
C CYS A 272 35.52 0.84 -20.84
N LEU A 273 36.54 0.80 -19.98
CA LEU A 273 37.95 0.93 -20.35
C LEU A 273 38.65 -0.33 -19.84
#